data_AF-A0A258LS22-F1
#
_entry.id   AF-A0A258LS22-F1
#
_cell.length_a   1.000
_cell.length_b   1.000
_cell.length_c   1.000
_cell.angle_alpha   90.00
_cell.angle_beta   90.00
_cell.angle_gamma   90.00
#
_symmetry.space_group_name_H-M   'P 1'
#
loop_
_entity.id
_entity.type
_entity.pdbx_description
1 polymer ?
#
loop_
_entity_poly.entity_id
_entity_poly.type
_entity_poly.pdbx_seq_one_letter_code
_entity_poly.pdbx_strand_id
1 'polypeptide(L)'
;MAINKSTGPRTEKGKKVVSQNALKSGVYARDIVLPNESLADFEVHHQRFINDFRPQDIVASQLVRDMAVVVWKRMRLERIENKVLTELLNAPLQEEEAVGTKYLWRNEVASMVHIVHLLTDEYLAELEGALQNAIEFQEYQLSDEEISALATTIPILDTLLNLKYPDYELTPSYQLLSVYPRSFNLGLSENTSTQEMLEIAIKDMRQNQWLGAHRDAILKEYEAVRNRRLMAFMENAGTSRAFDDLRRSFSKLLAEYRRHEAWRSERQMLDMGMIESAPA
;
A
#
# COMPACT_ATOMS: atom_id res chain seq x y z
N MET A 1 20.10 18.11 -33.02
CA MET A 1 20.09 17.21 -31.85
C MET A 1 18.93 16.24 -32.00
N ALA A 2 19.21 14.94 -32.16
CA ALA A 2 18.18 13.92 -32.33
C ALA A 2 17.64 13.47 -30.96
N ILE A 3 16.33 13.53 -30.78
CA ILE A 3 15.62 13.08 -29.58
C ILE A 3 15.62 11.55 -29.59
N ASN A 4 16.38 10.94 -28.67
CA ASN A 4 16.48 9.49 -28.55
C ASN A 4 15.16 8.95 -27.95
N LYS A 5 14.26 8.45 -28.81
CA LYS A 5 13.03 7.77 -28.37
C LYS A 5 13.43 6.45 -27.71
N SER A 6 13.01 6.24 -26.45
CA SER A 6 13.18 4.98 -25.73
C SER A 6 12.59 3.81 -26.55
N THR A 7 13.46 3.05 -27.23
CA THR A 7 13.09 1.78 -27.87
C THR A 7 12.93 0.75 -26.77
N GLY A 8 11.75 0.15 -26.63
CA GLY A 8 11.46 -0.80 -25.54
C GLY A 8 12.39 -2.02 -25.43
N PRO A 9 12.19 -2.92 -24.45
CA PRO A 9 13.11 -4.00 -24.15
C PRO A 9 13.30 -4.87 -25.40
N ARG A 10 14.57 -5.00 -25.79
CA ARG A 10 15.00 -5.74 -26.98
C ARG A 10 15.16 -7.24 -26.70
N THR A 11 15.14 -7.64 -25.43
CA THR A 11 15.31 -9.03 -25.00
C THR A 11 13.96 -9.72 -24.81
N GLU A 12 13.90 -11.01 -25.18
CA GLU A 12 12.69 -11.82 -25.01
C GLU A 12 12.25 -11.94 -23.54
N LYS A 13 13.21 -12.00 -22.60
CA LYS A 13 12.93 -11.94 -21.16
C LYS A 13 12.27 -10.61 -20.75
N GLY A 14 12.78 -9.48 -21.25
CA GLY A 14 12.21 -8.16 -20.98
C GLY A 14 10.82 -7.96 -21.60
N LYS A 15 10.58 -8.48 -22.80
CA LYS A 15 9.24 -8.49 -23.42
C LYS A 15 8.25 -9.35 -22.64
N LYS A 16 8.67 -10.51 -22.15
CA LYS A 16 7.80 -11.44 -21.39
C LYS A 16 7.37 -10.85 -20.04
N VAL A 17 8.29 -10.18 -19.34
CA VAL A 17 7.99 -9.45 -18.09
C VAL A 17 7.01 -8.30 -18.33
N VAL A 18 7.25 -7.49 -19.38
CA VAL A 18 6.34 -6.39 -19.74
C VAL A 18 4.95 -6.91 -20.15
N SER A 19 4.89 -7.99 -20.94
CA SER A 19 3.65 -8.63 -21.38
C SER A 19 2.86 -9.23 -20.20
N GLN A 20 3.55 -9.89 -19.26
CA GLN A 20 2.92 -10.44 -18.06
C GLN A 20 2.37 -9.35 -17.13
N ASN A 21 3.06 -8.21 -17.01
CA ASN A 21 2.58 -7.08 -16.21
C ASN A 21 1.38 -6.38 -16.85
N ALA A 22 1.35 -6.27 -18.18
CA ALA A 22 0.21 -5.75 -18.91
C ALA A 22 -1.02 -6.65 -18.80
N LEU A 23 -0.85 -7.98 -18.86
CA LEU A 23 -1.92 -8.97 -18.66
C LEU A 23 -2.46 -8.93 -17.22
N LYS A 24 -1.60 -8.78 -16.21
CA LYS A 24 -2.02 -8.64 -14.79
C LYS A 24 -2.78 -7.35 -14.51
N SER A 25 -2.50 -6.28 -15.24
CA SER A 25 -3.18 -4.98 -15.06
C SER A 25 -4.58 -4.91 -15.68
N GLY A 26 -4.93 -5.84 -16.57
CA GLY A 26 -6.18 -5.80 -17.32
C GLY A 26 -6.32 -4.60 -18.27
N VAL A 27 -5.23 -3.89 -18.57
CA VAL A 27 -5.27 -2.68 -19.43
C VAL A 27 -5.71 -3.01 -20.86
N TYR A 28 -5.28 -4.18 -21.36
CA TYR A 28 -5.66 -4.71 -22.67
C TYR A 28 -6.85 -5.68 -22.61
N ALA A 29 -7.53 -5.79 -21.46
CA ALA A 29 -8.74 -6.59 -21.35
C ALA A 29 -9.84 -6.05 -22.28
N ARG A 30 -10.63 -6.96 -22.84
CA ARG A 30 -11.82 -6.61 -23.63
C ARG A 30 -12.92 -6.06 -22.73
N ASP A 31 -13.04 -6.60 -21.52
CA ASP A 31 -14.03 -6.17 -20.55
C ASP A 31 -13.72 -4.75 -20.05
N ILE A 32 -14.75 -3.91 -20.06
CA ILE A 32 -14.67 -2.53 -19.57
C ILE A 32 -14.52 -2.53 -18.06
N VAL A 33 -15.33 -3.34 -17.38
CA VAL A 33 -15.37 -3.49 -15.91
C VAL A 33 -14.89 -4.90 -15.58
N LEU A 34 -13.90 -5.01 -14.70
CA LEU A 34 -13.36 -6.31 -14.24
C LEU A 34 -14.18 -6.86 -13.06
N PRO A 35 -14.07 -8.17 -12.71
CA PRO A 35 -14.87 -8.77 -11.63
C PRO A 35 -14.78 -8.08 -10.26
N ASN A 36 -13.69 -7.35 -9.99
CA ASN A 36 -13.45 -6.60 -8.77
C ASN A 36 -13.78 -5.10 -8.89
N GLU A 37 -14.50 -4.69 -9.93
CA GLU A 37 -14.90 -3.31 -10.17
C GLU A 37 -16.44 -3.18 -10.19
N SER A 38 -16.93 -2.00 -9.82
CA SER A 38 -18.36 -1.69 -9.80
C SER A 38 -18.81 -1.20 -11.18
N LEU A 39 -19.79 -1.91 -11.77
CA LEU A 39 -20.45 -1.44 -12.99
C LEU A 39 -21.17 -0.12 -12.75
N ALA A 40 -21.78 0.07 -11.58
CA ALA A 40 -22.46 1.31 -11.22
C ALA A 40 -21.50 2.51 -11.20
N ASP A 41 -20.26 2.31 -10.70
CA ASP A 41 -19.25 3.37 -10.66
C ASP A 41 -18.78 3.75 -12.08
N PHE A 42 -18.65 2.75 -12.95
CA PHE A 42 -18.36 3.01 -14.37
C PHE A 42 -19.50 3.77 -15.04
N GLU A 43 -20.77 3.43 -14.79
CA GLU A 43 -21.89 4.17 -15.36
C GLU A 43 -21.98 5.60 -14.85
N VAL A 44 -21.70 5.85 -13.56
CA VAL A 44 -21.57 7.21 -13.03
C VAL A 44 -20.43 7.97 -13.71
N HIS A 45 -19.29 7.31 -13.91
CA HIS A 45 -18.16 7.89 -14.64
C HIS A 45 -18.52 8.24 -16.09
N HIS A 46 -19.16 7.32 -16.80
CA HIS A 46 -19.63 7.51 -18.17
C HIS A 46 -20.68 8.62 -18.28
N GLN A 47 -21.60 8.72 -17.32
CA GLN A 47 -22.60 9.79 -17.29
C GLN A 47 -21.95 11.17 -17.15
N ARG A 48 -20.83 11.30 -16.42
CA ARG A 48 -20.07 12.56 -16.37
C ARG A 48 -19.52 12.94 -17.73
N PHE A 49 -18.98 11.98 -18.49
CA PHE A 49 -18.56 12.18 -19.87
C PHE A 49 -19.73 12.63 -20.77
N ILE A 50 -20.91 12.02 -20.65
CA ILE A 50 -22.10 12.43 -21.39
C ILE A 50 -22.47 13.89 -21.04
N ASN A 51 -22.46 14.25 -19.76
CA ASN A 51 -22.83 15.59 -19.31
C ASN A 51 -21.86 16.68 -19.81
N ASP A 52 -20.56 16.37 -19.84
CA ASP A 52 -19.50 17.30 -20.26
C ASP A 52 -19.48 17.48 -21.78
N PHE A 53 -19.60 16.39 -22.53
CA PHE A 53 -19.48 16.41 -23.99
C PHE A 53 -20.82 16.61 -24.72
N ARG A 54 -21.96 16.32 -24.08
CA ARG A 54 -23.32 16.49 -24.64
C ARG A 54 -23.44 15.96 -26.10
N PRO A 55 -23.12 14.68 -26.34
CA PRO A 55 -23.15 14.12 -27.69
C PRO A 55 -24.57 14.21 -28.30
N GLN A 56 -24.66 14.67 -29.54
CA GLN A 56 -25.95 14.91 -30.22
C GLN A 56 -26.37 13.75 -31.13
N ASP A 57 -25.50 12.77 -31.38
CA ASP A 57 -25.80 11.60 -32.19
C ASP A 57 -25.10 10.33 -31.71
N ILE A 58 -25.37 9.23 -32.40
CA ILE A 58 -24.85 7.90 -32.07
C ILE A 58 -23.31 7.86 -32.19
N VAL A 59 -22.73 8.51 -33.21
CA VAL A 59 -21.28 8.51 -33.43
C VAL A 59 -20.56 9.25 -32.30
N ALA A 60 -21.04 10.43 -31.93
CA ALA A 60 -20.50 11.17 -30.80
C ALA A 60 -20.72 10.42 -29.47
N SER A 61 -21.89 9.80 -29.29
CA SER A 61 -22.18 9.02 -28.09
C SER A 61 -21.21 7.85 -27.93
N GLN A 62 -20.89 7.16 -29.03
CA GLN A 62 -19.90 6.09 -29.04
C GLN A 62 -18.49 6.59 -28.74
N LEU A 63 -18.06 7.70 -29.35
CA LEU A 63 -16.74 8.29 -29.09
C LEU A 63 -16.60 8.78 -27.63
N VAL A 64 -17.66 9.36 -27.07
CA VAL A 64 -17.72 9.77 -25.65
C VAL A 64 -17.62 8.56 -24.72
N ARG A 65 -18.35 7.48 -25.03
CA ARG A 65 -18.24 6.22 -24.29
C ARG A 65 -16.84 5.63 -24.36
N ASP A 66 -16.22 5.60 -25.54
CA ASP A 66 -14.86 5.06 -25.72
C ASP A 66 -13.82 5.90 -24.95
N MET A 67 -13.99 7.23 -24.91
CA MET A 67 -13.17 8.10 -24.06
C MET A 67 -13.31 7.76 -22.57
N ALA A 68 -14.54 7.55 -22.09
CA ALA A 68 -14.80 7.11 -20.72
C ALA A 68 -14.15 5.76 -20.41
N VAL A 69 -14.21 4.78 -21.34
CA VAL A 69 -13.55 3.48 -21.19
C VAL A 69 -12.02 3.62 -21.09
N VAL A 70 -11.41 4.46 -21.93
CA VAL A 70 -9.95 4.68 -21.89
C VAL A 70 -9.52 5.30 -20.56
N VAL A 71 -10.29 6.27 -20.04
CA VAL A 71 -10.00 6.89 -18.75
C VAL A 71 -10.23 5.90 -17.59
N TRP A 72 -11.28 5.09 -17.64
CA TRP A 72 -11.52 4.03 -16.66
C TRP A 72 -10.34 3.04 -16.56
N LYS A 73 -9.85 2.58 -17.71
CA LYS A 73 -8.66 1.70 -17.80
C LYS A 73 -7.40 2.37 -17.26
N ARG A 74 -7.25 3.68 -17.46
CA ARG A 74 -6.15 4.46 -16.89
C ARG A 74 -6.24 4.51 -15.36
N MET A 75 -7.41 4.84 -14.80
CA MET A 75 -7.62 4.86 -13.35
C MET A 75 -7.39 3.48 -12.71
N ARG A 76 -7.74 2.39 -13.41
CA ARG A 76 -7.37 1.03 -12.99
C ARG A 76 -5.86 0.84 -12.91
N LEU A 77 -5.13 1.24 -13.95
CA LEU A 77 -3.68 1.12 -13.96
C LEU A 77 -3.03 1.91 -12.82
N GLU A 78 -3.51 3.12 -12.55
CA GLU A 78 -3.06 3.96 -11.41
C GLU A 78 -3.32 3.27 -10.06
N ARG A 79 -4.51 2.68 -9.86
CA ARG A 79 -4.82 1.92 -8.63
C ARG A 79 -3.90 0.71 -8.46
N ILE A 80 -3.62 -0.03 -9.53
CA ILE A 80 -2.74 -1.19 -9.48
C ILE A 80 -1.30 -0.77 -9.20
N GLU A 81 -0.82 0.28 -9.87
CA GLU A 81 0.52 0.83 -9.65
C GLU A 81 0.72 1.28 -8.20
N ASN A 82 -0.25 2.02 -7.66
CA ASN A 82 -0.24 2.45 -6.25
C ASN A 82 -0.26 1.26 -5.29
N LYS A 83 -1.07 0.23 -5.57
CA LYS A 83 -1.13 -0.98 -4.74
C LYS A 83 0.22 -1.71 -4.74
N VAL A 84 0.79 -1.96 -5.91
CA VAL A 84 2.09 -2.65 -6.06
C VAL A 84 3.19 -1.83 -5.40
N LEU A 85 3.20 -0.51 -5.59
CA LEU A 85 4.17 0.37 -4.94
C LEU A 85 4.03 0.33 -3.42
N THR A 86 2.80 0.40 -2.89
CA THR A 86 2.55 0.33 -1.44
C THR A 86 3.02 -1.01 -0.86
N GLU A 87 2.70 -2.12 -1.52
CA GLU A 87 3.15 -3.46 -1.14
C GLU A 87 4.69 -3.56 -1.15
N LEU A 88 5.34 -3.03 -2.19
CA LEU A 88 6.80 -2.99 -2.28
C LEU A 88 7.43 -2.16 -1.15
N LEU A 89 6.90 -0.96 -0.89
CA LEU A 89 7.43 -0.07 0.13
C LEU A 89 7.28 -0.62 1.55
N ASN A 90 6.25 -1.45 1.78
CA ASN A 90 5.95 -2.04 3.09
C ASN A 90 6.37 -3.51 3.21
N ALA A 91 6.97 -4.09 2.16
CA ALA A 91 7.44 -5.47 2.19
C ALA A 91 8.47 -5.67 3.32
N PRO A 92 8.54 -6.88 3.92
CA PRO A 92 9.57 -7.20 4.91
C PRO A 92 10.97 -6.82 4.41
N LEU A 93 11.79 -6.33 5.33
CA LEU A 93 13.17 -5.96 5.03
C LEU A 93 13.94 -7.21 4.57
N GLN A 94 14.62 -7.13 3.42
CA GLN A 94 15.51 -8.19 2.96
C GLN A 94 16.91 -7.99 3.57
N GLU A 95 17.66 -9.08 3.77
CA GLU A 95 19.00 -9.03 4.38
C GLU A 95 19.95 -8.11 3.59
N GLU A 96 19.88 -8.15 2.25
CA GLU A 96 20.73 -7.33 1.38
C GLU A 96 20.46 -5.83 1.52
N GLU A 97 19.23 -5.46 1.86
CA GLU A 97 18.82 -4.06 2.03
C GLU A 97 19.32 -3.45 3.35
N ALA A 98 19.61 -4.32 4.33
CA ALA A 98 20.14 -3.96 5.64
C ALA A 98 21.67 -3.81 5.66
N VAL A 99 22.38 -4.30 4.63
CA VAL A 99 23.84 -4.23 4.56
C VAL A 99 24.32 -2.78 4.60
N GLY A 100 25.28 -2.51 5.50
CA GLY A 100 25.89 -1.19 5.67
C GLY A 100 25.03 -0.18 6.44
N THR A 101 23.85 -0.57 6.93
CA THR A 101 23.07 0.24 7.88
C THR A 101 23.66 0.13 9.29
N LYS A 102 23.38 1.11 10.17
CA LYS A 102 23.84 1.09 11.56
C LYS A 102 22.94 0.24 12.44
N TYR A 103 21.62 0.25 12.19
CA TYR A 103 20.64 -0.41 13.04
C TYR A 103 19.94 -1.58 12.35
N LEU A 104 19.57 -1.43 11.06
CA LEU A 104 18.71 -2.40 10.38
C LEU A 104 19.35 -3.77 10.15
N TRP A 105 20.68 -3.91 10.22
CA TRP A 105 21.37 -5.20 10.13
C TRP A 105 21.06 -6.13 11.31
N ARG A 106 20.56 -5.59 12.43
CA ARG A 106 20.15 -6.37 13.60
C ARG A 106 18.78 -6.97 13.35
N ASN A 107 18.65 -8.29 13.51
CA ASN A 107 17.40 -9.01 13.24
C ASN A 107 16.24 -8.50 14.12
N GLU A 108 16.53 -8.15 15.37
CA GLU A 108 15.58 -7.59 16.33
C GLU A 108 15.02 -6.23 15.87
N VAL A 109 15.85 -5.44 15.17
CA VAL A 109 15.42 -4.15 14.60
C VAL A 109 14.69 -4.37 13.29
N ALA A 110 15.23 -5.20 12.40
CA ALA A 110 14.64 -5.50 11.08
C ALA A 110 13.22 -6.06 11.21
N SER A 111 12.99 -6.96 12.17
CA SER A 111 11.68 -7.55 12.42
C SER A 111 10.64 -6.53 12.94
N MET A 112 11.08 -5.47 13.61
CA MET A 112 10.21 -4.45 14.21
C MET A 112 10.16 -3.13 13.43
N VAL A 113 10.99 -2.94 12.41
CA VAL A 113 11.18 -1.64 11.74
C VAL A 113 9.89 -1.03 11.22
N HIS A 114 8.97 -1.85 10.72
CA HIS A 114 7.68 -1.42 10.16
C HIS A 114 6.72 -0.86 11.23
N ILE A 115 7.02 -1.06 12.52
CA ILE A 115 6.12 -0.80 13.66
C ILE A 115 6.80 0.03 14.74
N VAL A 116 8.09 0.32 14.58
CA VAL A 116 8.85 1.21 15.48
C VAL A 116 8.21 2.59 15.60
N HIS A 117 7.43 3.03 14.61
CA HIS A 117 6.64 4.27 14.69
C HIS A 117 5.49 4.23 15.71
N LEU A 118 5.06 3.03 16.14
CA LEU A 118 4.04 2.85 17.17
C LEU A 118 4.61 3.00 18.59
N LEU A 119 5.94 3.05 18.76
CA LEU A 119 6.60 3.33 20.02
C LEU A 119 6.54 4.85 20.30
N THR A 120 5.35 5.35 20.60
CA THR A 120 5.11 6.76 20.93
C THR A 120 5.78 7.13 22.25
N ASP A 121 6.06 8.42 22.46
CA ASP A 121 6.68 8.88 23.71
C ASP A 121 5.76 8.58 24.93
N GLU A 122 4.44 8.66 24.73
CA GLU A 122 3.43 8.26 25.72
C GLU A 122 3.53 6.77 26.07
N TYR A 123 3.57 5.90 25.06
CA TYR A 123 3.76 4.46 25.27
C TYR A 123 5.08 4.14 25.95
N LEU A 124 6.17 4.83 25.59
CA LEU A 124 7.48 4.62 26.19
C LEU A 124 7.52 5.06 27.66
N ALA A 125 6.78 6.10 28.05
CA ALA A 125 6.66 6.53 29.44
C ALA A 125 5.88 5.50 30.28
N GLU A 126 4.78 4.95 29.75
CA GLU A 126 4.05 3.85 30.41
C GLU A 126 4.93 2.61 30.57
N LEU A 127 5.65 2.25 29.51
CA LEU A 127 6.59 1.13 29.48
C LEU A 127 7.71 1.29 30.50
N GLU A 128 8.23 2.51 30.69
CA GLU A 128 9.27 2.80 31.69
C GLU A 128 8.78 2.53 33.12
N GLY A 129 7.55 2.96 33.46
CA GLY A 129 6.93 2.66 34.75
C GLY A 129 6.74 1.15 34.97
N ALA A 130 6.21 0.45 33.96
CA ALA A 130 6.02 -1.00 34.03
C ALA A 130 7.36 -1.76 34.17
N LEU A 131 8.40 -1.31 33.46
CA LEU A 131 9.74 -1.92 33.54
C LEU A 131 10.39 -1.70 34.90
N GLN A 132 10.29 -0.50 35.48
CA GLN A 132 10.85 -0.22 36.80
C GLN A 132 10.22 -1.14 37.86
N ASN A 133 8.90 -1.26 37.84
CA ASN A 133 8.19 -2.19 38.72
C ASN A 133 8.68 -3.64 38.51
N ALA A 134 8.73 -4.10 37.26
CA ALA A 134 9.15 -5.46 36.95
C ALA A 134 10.58 -5.80 37.42
N ILE A 135 11.51 -4.85 37.28
CA ILE A 135 12.90 -5.02 37.73
C ILE A 135 12.97 -5.12 39.26
N GLU A 136 12.19 -4.33 40.00
CA GLU A 136 12.13 -4.43 41.46
C GLU A 136 11.66 -5.82 41.90
N PHE A 137 10.67 -6.40 41.20
CA PHE A 137 10.16 -7.73 41.47
C PHE A 137 11.09 -8.88 41.06
N GLN A 138 12.07 -8.63 40.18
CA GLN A 138 13.00 -9.65 39.67
C GLN A 138 13.90 -10.25 40.76
N GLU A 139 14.25 -9.46 41.78
CA GLU A 139 15.10 -9.88 42.90
C GLU A 139 14.39 -10.83 43.88
N TYR A 140 13.08 -11.01 43.72
CA TYR A 140 12.26 -11.87 44.56
C TYR A 140 11.93 -13.19 43.85
N GLN A 141 11.93 -14.28 44.62
CA GLN A 141 11.40 -15.56 44.16
C GLN A 141 9.88 -15.54 44.37
N LEU A 142 9.15 -15.10 43.35
CA LEU A 142 7.70 -14.93 43.41
C LEU A 142 6.97 -16.25 43.16
N SER A 143 5.78 -16.38 43.74
CA SER A 143 4.84 -17.47 43.43
C SER A 143 4.10 -17.20 42.11
N ASP A 144 3.48 -18.25 41.56
CA ASP A 144 2.65 -18.13 40.35
C ASP A 144 1.48 -17.14 40.55
N GLU A 145 0.90 -17.10 41.74
CA GLU A 145 -0.17 -16.16 42.09
C GLU A 145 0.33 -14.70 42.13
N GLU A 146 1.52 -14.47 42.67
CA GLU A 146 2.14 -13.14 42.73
C GLU A 146 2.46 -12.63 41.32
N ILE A 147 2.98 -13.49 40.43
CA ILE A 147 3.27 -13.15 39.03
C ILE A 147 1.98 -12.89 38.24
N SER A 148 0.93 -13.67 38.49
CA SER A 148 -0.39 -13.44 37.90
C SER A 148 -0.99 -12.09 38.32
N ALA A 149 -0.80 -11.69 39.59
CA ALA A 149 -1.20 -10.37 40.05
C ALA A 149 -0.41 -9.24 39.35
N LEU A 150 0.91 -9.42 39.15
CA LEU A 150 1.75 -8.45 38.46
C LEU A 150 1.36 -8.24 37.00
N ALA A 151 0.85 -9.27 36.33
CA ALA A 151 0.44 -9.19 34.94
C ALA A 151 -0.61 -8.09 34.67
N THR A 152 -1.48 -7.80 35.64
CA THR A 152 -2.45 -6.69 35.56
C THR A 152 -1.80 -5.30 35.41
N THR A 153 -0.52 -5.18 35.80
CA THR A 153 0.28 -3.96 35.74
C THR A 153 1.41 -4.01 34.71
N ILE A 154 1.74 -5.20 34.19
CA ILE A 154 2.78 -5.44 33.18
C ILE A 154 2.13 -6.06 31.94
N PRO A 155 1.74 -5.26 30.93
CA PRO A 155 0.90 -5.73 29.82
C PRO A 155 1.48 -6.90 29.00
N ILE A 156 2.81 -6.92 28.83
CA ILE A 156 3.47 -8.01 28.12
C ILE A 156 3.42 -9.32 28.92
N LEU A 157 3.43 -9.25 30.25
CA LEU A 157 3.34 -10.42 31.12
C LEU A 157 1.95 -11.04 31.07
N ASP A 158 0.88 -10.23 31.03
CA ASP A 158 -0.51 -10.66 30.78
C ASP A 158 -0.64 -11.43 29.46
N THR A 159 0.01 -10.93 28.40
CA THR A 159 0.06 -11.61 27.10
C THR A 159 0.84 -12.93 27.16
N LEU A 160 1.97 -12.97 27.87
CA LEU A 160 2.77 -14.19 28.04
C LEU A 160 2.02 -15.27 28.84
N LEU A 161 1.26 -14.88 29.87
CA LEU A 161 0.44 -15.80 30.66
C LEU A 161 -0.69 -16.40 29.82
N ASN A 162 -1.41 -15.61 29.04
CA ASN A 162 -2.43 -16.13 28.12
C ASN A 162 -1.86 -17.10 27.07
N LEU A 163 -0.65 -16.81 26.55
CA LEU A 163 0.01 -17.68 25.59
C LEU A 163 0.39 -19.05 26.18
N LYS A 164 0.80 -19.11 27.45
CA LYS A 164 1.17 -20.38 28.11
C LYS A 164 -0.03 -21.11 28.71
N TYR A 165 -0.99 -20.37 29.25
CA TYR A 165 -2.17 -20.91 29.92
C TYR A 165 -3.41 -20.45 29.16
N PRO A 166 -3.92 -21.25 28.19
CA PRO A 166 -5.04 -20.83 27.34
C PRO A 166 -6.33 -20.48 28.09
N ASP A 167 -6.50 -21.00 29.32
CA ASP A 167 -7.62 -20.70 30.19
C ASP A 167 -7.45 -19.38 30.99
N TYR A 168 -6.31 -18.70 30.86
CA TYR A 168 -6.05 -17.40 31.47
C TYR A 168 -6.75 -16.28 30.69
N GLU A 169 -7.66 -15.56 31.34
CA GLU A 169 -8.36 -14.43 30.73
C GLU A 169 -7.46 -13.19 30.65
N LEU A 170 -7.23 -12.69 29.44
CA LEU A 170 -6.49 -11.45 29.20
C LEU A 170 -7.18 -10.25 29.85
N THR A 171 -6.40 -9.37 30.45
CA THR A 171 -6.90 -8.09 30.94
C THR A 171 -7.27 -7.20 29.73
N PRO A 172 -8.45 -6.54 29.69
CA PRO A 172 -8.92 -5.81 28.50
C PRO A 172 -8.05 -4.63 28.02
N SER A 173 -7.11 -4.15 28.84
CA SER A 173 -6.49 -2.83 28.72
C SER A 173 -5.38 -2.67 27.67
N TYR A 174 -4.90 -3.72 26.99
CA TYR A 174 -3.73 -3.57 26.09
C TYR A 174 -3.80 -4.38 24.79
N GLN A 175 -4.93 -4.27 24.08
CA GLN A 175 -5.16 -4.87 22.75
C GLN A 175 -4.14 -4.45 21.66
N LEU A 176 -3.26 -3.48 21.90
CA LEU A 176 -2.21 -3.08 20.94
C LEU A 176 -1.01 -4.04 20.93
N LEU A 177 -0.72 -4.75 22.04
CA LEU A 177 0.39 -5.70 22.13
C LEU A 177 0.04 -7.09 21.57
N SER A 178 -1.25 -7.42 21.45
CA SER A 178 -1.75 -8.68 20.90
C SER A 178 -1.82 -8.73 19.36
N VAL A 179 -1.55 -7.62 18.67
CA VAL A 179 -1.63 -7.54 17.19
C VAL A 179 -0.38 -8.08 16.50
N TYR A 180 0.72 -8.30 17.23
CA TYR A 180 1.97 -8.78 16.64
C TYR A 180 2.18 -10.28 16.85
N PRO A 181 2.59 -11.02 15.81
CA PRO A 181 3.05 -12.39 15.96
C PRO A 181 4.42 -12.39 16.65
N ARG A 182 4.45 -12.05 17.94
CA ARG A 182 5.61 -12.21 18.85
C ARG A 182 5.83 -13.68 19.23
N SER A 183 4.90 -14.56 18.85
CA SER A 183 4.88 -16.00 19.17
C SER A 183 6.10 -16.78 18.67
N PHE A 184 6.98 -16.20 17.85
CA PHE A 184 8.15 -16.92 17.32
C PHE A 184 9.53 -16.50 17.85
N ASN A 185 9.66 -15.47 18.70
CA ASN A 185 11.00 -14.99 19.11
C ASN A 185 11.21 -14.66 20.60
N LEU A 186 10.18 -14.78 21.45
CA LEU A 186 10.33 -14.51 22.88
C LEU A 186 10.97 -15.67 23.68
N GLY A 187 11.28 -16.80 23.03
CA GLY A 187 11.95 -17.94 23.66
C GLY A 187 11.07 -18.73 24.65
N LEU A 188 9.75 -18.53 24.60
CA LEU A 188 8.79 -19.32 25.36
C LEU A 188 8.83 -20.80 24.95
N SER A 189 8.76 -21.68 25.95
CA SER A 189 8.64 -23.13 25.80
C SER A 189 7.63 -23.67 26.81
N GLU A 190 7.18 -24.92 26.62
CA GLU A 190 6.25 -25.58 27.57
C GLU A 190 6.79 -25.62 29.02
N ASN A 191 8.11 -25.65 29.18
CA ASN A 191 8.78 -25.71 30.48
C ASN A 191 9.13 -24.34 31.07
N THR A 192 8.84 -23.24 30.36
CA THR A 192 9.17 -21.90 30.83
C THR A 192 8.35 -21.57 32.07
N SER A 193 8.98 -21.44 33.23
CA SER A 193 8.38 -21.03 34.50
C SER A 193 7.80 -19.61 34.43
N THR A 194 6.89 -19.30 35.34
CA THR A 194 6.33 -17.94 35.53
C THR A 194 7.44 -16.93 35.85
N GLN A 195 8.45 -17.31 36.64
CA GLN A 195 9.62 -16.46 36.90
C GLN A 195 10.41 -16.17 35.61
N GLU A 196 10.66 -17.19 34.78
CA GLU A 196 11.31 -16.99 33.47
C GLU A 196 10.45 -16.10 32.54
N MET A 197 9.11 -16.10 32.66
CA MET A 197 8.27 -15.15 31.93
C MET A 197 8.49 -13.71 32.36
N LEU A 198 8.66 -13.46 33.66
CA LEU A 198 8.98 -12.13 34.16
C LEU A 198 10.32 -11.65 33.57
N GLU A 199 11.32 -12.54 33.48
CA GLU A 199 12.60 -12.22 32.83
C GLU A 199 12.43 -11.92 31.32
N ILE A 200 11.62 -12.70 30.61
CA ILE A 200 11.28 -12.48 29.20
C ILE A 200 10.57 -11.13 29.03
N ALA A 201 9.61 -10.80 29.90
CA ALA A 201 8.90 -9.53 29.90
C ALA A 201 9.85 -8.34 30.11
N ILE A 202 10.74 -8.41 31.11
CA ILE A 202 11.76 -7.38 31.36
C ILE A 202 12.66 -7.20 30.14
N LYS A 203 13.12 -8.31 29.54
CA LYS A 203 13.96 -8.27 28.34
C LYS A 203 13.25 -7.58 27.17
N ASP A 204 11.99 -7.93 26.91
CA ASP A 204 11.18 -7.32 25.84
C ASP A 204 10.95 -5.82 26.08
N MET A 205 10.59 -5.42 27.30
CA MET A 205 10.39 -4.01 27.64
C MET A 205 11.69 -3.20 27.49
N ARG A 206 12.85 -3.74 27.92
CA ARG A 206 14.16 -3.11 27.69
C ARG A 206 14.47 -2.95 26.20
N GLN A 207 14.14 -3.94 25.39
CA GLN A 207 14.31 -3.86 23.93
C GLN A 207 13.42 -2.77 23.33
N ASN A 208 12.16 -2.68 23.75
CA ASN A 208 11.23 -1.64 23.30
C ASN A 208 11.68 -0.23 23.72
N GLN A 209 12.22 -0.06 24.93
CA GLN A 209 12.84 1.19 25.35
C GLN A 209 14.05 1.55 24.47
N TRP A 210 14.93 0.59 24.19
CA TRP A 210 16.08 0.83 23.33
C TRP A 210 15.67 1.18 21.90
N LEU A 211 14.66 0.49 21.34
CA LEU A 211 14.10 0.80 20.03
C LEU A 211 13.48 2.20 20.02
N GLY A 212 12.76 2.58 21.07
CA GLY A 212 12.20 3.92 21.27
C GLY A 212 13.27 5.00 21.27
N ALA A 213 14.35 4.81 22.05
CA ALA A 213 15.47 5.75 22.13
C ALA A 213 16.21 5.94 20.78
N HIS A 214 16.10 4.98 19.86
CA HIS A 214 16.71 5.02 18.54
C HIS A 214 15.69 5.17 17.40
N ARG A 215 14.41 5.36 17.72
CA ARG A 215 13.27 5.32 16.78
C ARG A 215 13.52 6.16 15.55
N ASP A 216 13.86 7.43 15.74
CA ASP A 216 14.00 8.39 14.64
C ASP A 216 15.18 8.03 13.72
N ALA A 217 16.28 7.53 14.29
CA ALA A 217 17.44 7.08 13.52
C ALA A 217 17.12 5.80 12.73
N ILE A 218 16.41 4.85 13.33
CA ILE A 218 15.95 3.61 12.69
C ILE A 218 14.99 3.95 11.54
N LEU A 219 14.00 4.82 11.78
CA LEU A 219 13.02 5.25 10.78
C LEU A 219 13.70 5.96 9.61
N LYS A 220 14.72 6.77 9.87
CA LYS A 220 15.52 7.41 8.82
C LYS A 220 16.26 6.41 7.95
N GLU A 221 16.87 5.36 8.54
CA GLU A 221 17.50 4.29 7.76
C GLU A 221 16.46 3.51 6.94
N TYR A 222 15.30 3.24 7.52
CA TYR A 222 14.23 2.54 6.82
C TYR A 222 13.65 3.36 5.67
N GLU A 223 13.52 4.67 5.86
CA GLU A 223 13.11 5.58 4.79
C GLU A 223 14.13 5.60 3.64
N ALA A 224 15.43 5.54 3.92
CA ALA A 224 16.44 5.36 2.88
C ALA A 224 16.27 4.04 2.11
N VAL A 225 15.92 2.94 2.77
CA VAL A 225 15.56 1.68 2.10
C VAL A 225 14.33 1.86 1.20
N ARG A 226 13.25 2.45 1.74
CA ARG A 226 12.01 2.72 0.98
C ARG A 226 12.27 3.59 -0.24
N ASN A 227 13.14 4.59 -0.12
CA ASN A 227 13.54 5.45 -1.24
C ASN A 227 14.32 4.68 -2.31
N ARG A 228 15.22 3.77 -1.93
CA ARG A 228 15.91 2.89 -2.89
C ARG A 228 14.92 1.97 -3.62
N ARG A 229 13.94 1.40 -2.90
CA ARG A 229 12.86 0.59 -3.50
C ARG A 229 12.04 1.41 -4.50
N LEU A 230 11.66 2.64 -4.14
CA LEU A 230 10.94 3.56 -5.01
C LEU A 230 11.73 3.85 -6.29
N MET A 231 13.02 4.18 -6.17
CA MET A 231 13.87 4.45 -7.34
C MET A 231 13.97 3.22 -8.25
N ALA A 232 14.21 2.04 -7.67
CA ALA A 232 14.27 0.79 -8.44
C ALA A 232 12.93 0.46 -9.14
N PHE A 233 11.81 0.79 -8.50
CA PHE A 233 10.48 0.67 -9.10
C PHE A 233 10.32 1.63 -10.29
N MET A 234 10.68 2.91 -10.12
CA MET A 234 10.61 3.92 -11.17
C MET A 234 11.50 3.59 -12.38
N GLU A 235 12.69 3.03 -12.15
CA GLU A 235 13.61 2.62 -13.22
C GLU A 235 13.10 1.39 -14.00
N ASN A 236 12.37 0.49 -13.35
CA ASN A 236 11.85 -0.75 -13.95
C ASN A 236 10.38 -0.65 -14.42
N ALA A 237 9.74 0.51 -14.28
CA ALA A 237 8.33 0.73 -14.56
C ALA A 237 8.00 0.58 -16.06
N GLY A 238 7.81 -0.67 -16.50
CA GLY A 238 7.20 -1.02 -17.79
C GLY A 238 5.76 -0.51 -17.94
N THR A 239 5.15 0.02 -16.87
CA THR A 239 3.85 0.69 -16.84
C THR A 239 3.83 1.99 -17.65
N SER A 240 4.98 2.65 -17.86
CA SER A 240 5.09 3.86 -18.68
C SER A 240 4.48 3.69 -20.08
N ARG A 241 4.61 2.50 -20.72
CA ARG A 241 4.03 2.28 -22.05
C ARG A 241 2.51 2.14 -22.04
N ALA A 242 1.95 1.41 -21.08
CA ALA A 242 0.50 1.24 -21.00
C ALA A 242 -0.19 2.60 -20.73
N PHE A 243 0.41 3.44 -19.88
CA PHE A 243 -0.02 4.82 -19.68
C PHE A 243 0.07 5.66 -20.96
N ASP A 244 1.20 5.59 -21.67
CA ASP A 244 1.39 6.30 -22.93
C ASP A 244 0.39 5.86 -24.01
N ASP A 245 0.12 4.56 -24.12
CA ASP A 245 -0.83 4.00 -25.09
C ASP A 245 -2.26 4.48 -24.80
N LEU A 246 -2.71 4.45 -23.54
CA LEU A 246 -4.01 4.98 -23.14
C LEU A 246 -4.10 6.49 -23.39
N ARG A 247 -3.05 7.26 -23.07
CA ARG A 247 -3.00 8.71 -23.33
C ARG A 247 -3.11 9.04 -24.81
N ARG A 248 -2.39 8.31 -25.67
CA ARG A 248 -2.48 8.45 -27.13
C ARG A 248 -3.86 8.07 -27.64
N SER A 249 -4.44 6.99 -27.12
CA SER A 249 -5.77 6.52 -27.50
C SER A 249 -6.84 7.56 -27.17
N PHE A 250 -6.80 8.14 -25.96
CA PHE A 250 -7.68 9.23 -25.56
C PHE A 250 -7.53 10.45 -26.47
N SER A 251 -6.28 10.87 -26.74
CA SER A 251 -6.00 12.03 -27.60
C SER A 251 -6.55 11.85 -29.02
N LYS A 252 -6.45 10.62 -29.56
CA LYS A 252 -7.01 10.27 -30.86
C LYS A 252 -8.54 10.32 -30.87
N LEU A 253 -9.20 9.72 -29.88
CA LEU A 253 -10.67 9.74 -29.75
C LEU A 253 -11.20 11.18 -29.62
N LEU A 254 -10.54 12.01 -28.83
CA LEU A 254 -10.90 13.43 -28.70
C LEU A 254 -10.76 14.19 -30.02
N ALA A 255 -9.71 13.91 -30.81
CA ALA A 255 -9.53 14.52 -32.11
C ALA A 255 -10.58 14.04 -33.13
N GLU A 256 -10.99 12.78 -33.07
CA GLU A 256 -12.09 12.24 -33.88
C GLU A 256 -13.42 12.87 -33.51
N TYR A 257 -13.72 12.98 -32.21
CA TYR A 257 -14.92 13.65 -31.72
C TYR A 257 -14.99 15.11 -32.19
N ARG A 258 -13.90 15.88 -32.05
CA ARG A 258 -13.86 17.28 -32.50
C ARG A 258 -14.08 17.43 -34.01
N ARG A 259 -13.50 16.54 -34.82
CA ARG A 259 -13.72 16.53 -36.27
C ARG A 259 -15.18 16.23 -36.61
N HIS A 260 -15.79 15.30 -35.89
CA HIS A 260 -17.19 14.94 -36.08
C HIS A 260 -18.14 16.09 -35.72
N GLU A 261 -17.90 16.77 -34.59
CA GLU A 261 -18.69 17.94 -34.19
C GLU A 261 -18.54 19.12 -35.17
N ALA A 262 -17.33 19.37 -35.67
CA ALA A 262 -17.09 20.38 -36.69
C ALA A 262 -17.86 20.09 -37.98
N TRP A 263 -17.78 18.84 -38.48
CA TRP A 263 -18.54 18.40 -39.65
C TRP A 263 -20.06 18.56 -39.45
N ARG A 264 -20.57 18.25 -38.25
CA ARG A 264 -21.99 18.46 -37.94
C ARG A 264 -22.39 19.92 -37.92
N SER A 265 -21.58 20.77 -37.31
CA SER A 265 -21.84 22.21 -37.27
C SER A 265 -21.86 22.80 -38.68
N GLU A 266 -20.90 22.43 -39.54
CA GLU A 266 -20.88 22.83 -40.95
C GLU A 266 -22.15 22.38 -41.69
N ARG A 267 -22.57 21.12 -41.50
CA ARG A 267 -23.77 20.58 -42.14
C ARG A 267 -25.04 21.27 -41.66
N GLN A 268 -25.15 21.55 -40.36
CA GLN A 268 -26.30 22.26 -39.78
C GLN A 268 -26.37 23.71 -40.27
N MET A 269 -25.23 24.39 -40.45
CA MET A 269 -25.17 25.72 -41.04
C MET A 269 -25.62 25.71 -42.51
N LEU A 270 -25.20 24.72 -43.29
CA LEU A 270 -25.64 24.55 -44.68
C LEU A 270 -27.16 24.29 -44.76
N ASP A 271 -27.69 23.42 -43.90
CA ASP A 271 -29.13 23.13 -43.87
C ASP A 271 -29.95 24.38 -43.48
N MET A 272 -29.48 25.20 -42.53
CA MET A 272 -30.14 26.47 -42.18
C MET A 272 -30.04 27.53 -43.28
N GLY A 273 -28.88 27.68 -43.93
CA GLY A 273 -28.71 28.62 -45.04
C GLY A 273 -29.53 28.26 -46.28
N MET A 274 -29.79 26.97 -46.52
CA MET A 274 -30.68 26.51 -47.58
C MET A 274 -32.15 26.86 -47.28
N ILE A 275 -32.56 26.87 -46.01
CA ILE A 275 -33.93 27.26 -45.59
C ILE A 275 -34.15 28.77 -45.78
N GLU A 276 -33.17 29.63 -45.52
CA GLU A 276 -33.29 31.09 -45.72
C GLU A 276 -33.29 31.51 -47.21
N SER A 277 -32.83 30.65 -48.11
CA SER A 277 -32.75 30.92 -49.56
C SER A 277 -33.95 30.42 -50.39
N ALA A 278 -34.95 29.79 -49.74
CA ALA A 278 -36.16 29.34 -50.42
C ALA A 278 -37.12 30.53 -50.68
N PRO A 279 -37.47 30.86 -51.93
CA PRO A 279 -38.42 31.95 -52.20
C PRO A 279 -39.83 31.58 -51.70
N ALA A 280 -40.50 32.55 -51.08
CA ALA A 280 -41.87 32.46 -50.58
C ALA A 280 -42.91 32.27 -51.71
#